data_AF-H8H1V0-F1
#
_entry.id   AF-H8H1V0-F1
#
_cell.length_a   1.000
_cell.length_b   1.000
_cell.length_c   1.000
_cell.angle_alpha   90.00
_cell.angle_beta   90.00
_cell.angle_gamma   90.00
#
_symmetry.space_group_name_H-M   'P 1'
#
loop_
_entity.id
_entity.type
_entity.pdbx_description
1 polymer ?
#
loop_
_entity_poly.entity_id
_entity_poly.type
_entity_poly.pdbx_seq_one_letter_code
_entity_poly.pdbx_strand_id
1 'polypeptide(L)'
;MTLLLEEALDYLGWGWSILPIHAGNEHDKNPHSSLLIRTGYFRRDEEDRVRATWKPLQLQAPTVDQVTHWFQSSGAQVGVALVTGQISGRIVIDFDGEEGRAFAHELDVRPHVRTGGGYHWHLQAPPWPTRNLVGKQHPHAPDCVDVRGDGGNAVLPPTSTRKGPYLWLRDPRDPDPIEAVPEDLREALGLVRPAMPSMPTGSYTGPLPQGSKRFPSQRILDWALGKVNAGGGGRNDVGNQLAWALYNNGYDDEEVARVGHAYVQLVGHLHLPAYTWAEFQASQRSAKAADRGEPWGQPAAPGSTGEKRAQSPAQALEGVFSTLTPEDQARGAFLLAYAWASERRPLPDTVKYLRLIGHAGAAQTARQAYEAAERGHAQTGTLEGFLAARQVRLGRGA
;
A
#
# COMPACT_ATOMS: atom_id res chain seq x y z
N MET A 1 8.49 7.95 40.51
CA MET A 1 8.54 8.36 39.09
C MET A 1 7.10 8.70 38.69
N THR A 2 6.84 9.55 37.69
CA THR A 2 5.44 9.77 37.26
C THR A 2 4.96 8.53 36.49
N LEU A 3 3.67 8.18 36.58
CA LEU A 3 3.10 7.04 35.83
C LEU A 3 3.39 7.16 34.33
N LEU A 4 3.34 8.37 33.78
CA LEU A 4 3.65 8.63 32.37
C LEU A 4 5.11 8.29 32.03
N LEU A 5 6.08 8.58 32.91
CA LEU A 5 7.47 8.25 32.67
C LEU A 5 7.71 6.74 32.79
N GLU A 6 7.10 6.07 33.77
CA GLU A 6 7.14 4.61 33.90
C GLU A 6 6.69 3.93 32.60
N GLU A 7 5.50 4.28 32.12
CA GLU A 7 4.94 3.73 30.87
C GLU A 7 5.79 4.08 29.65
N ALA A 8 6.32 5.30 29.56
CA ALA A 8 7.17 5.70 28.45
C ALA A 8 8.50 4.91 28.40
N LEU A 9 9.07 4.56 29.55
CA LEU A 9 10.26 3.71 29.62
C LEU A 9 9.94 2.26 29.26
N ASP A 10 8.76 1.75 29.65
CA ASP A 10 8.31 0.43 29.22
C ASP A 10 8.11 0.36 27.69
N TYR A 11 7.53 1.41 27.08
CA TYR A 11 7.40 1.50 25.63
C TYR A 11 8.74 1.43 24.91
N LEU A 12 9.75 2.15 25.40
CA LEU A 12 11.12 2.01 24.90
C LEU A 12 11.65 0.58 25.07
N GLY A 13 11.41 -0.03 26.24
CA GLY A 13 11.83 -1.38 26.56
C GLY A 13 11.22 -2.44 25.63
N TRP A 14 10.04 -2.18 25.07
CA TRP A 14 9.39 -3.03 24.06
C TRP A 14 9.90 -2.78 22.63
N GLY A 15 10.88 -1.90 22.46
CA GLY A 15 11.47 -1.56 21.16
C GLY A 15 10.66 -0.52 20.38
N TRP A 16 9.77 0.24 21.02
CA TRP A 16 9.01 1.29 20.34
C TRP A 16 9.78 2.60 20.34
N SER A 17 9.77 3.30 19.21
CA SER A 17 10.13 4.71 19.19
C SER A 17 8.92 5.54 19.62
N ILE A 18 9.14 6.52 20.49
CA ILE A 18 8.09 7.37 21.06
C ILE A 18 8.48 8.85 20.97
N LEU A 19 7.50 9.74 21.10
CA LEU A 19 7.73 11.18 21.19
C LEU A 19 6.84 11.84 22.26
N PRO A 20 7.29 12.97 22.86
CA PRO A 20 6.44 13.76 23.72
C PRO A 20 5.48 14.59 22.87
N ILE A 21 4.24 14.69 23.33
CA ILE A 21 3.19 15.51 22.70
C ILE A 21 2.56 16.44 23.73
N HIS A 22 1.97 17.53 23.26
CA HIS A 22 1.08 18.34 24.07
C HIS A 22 -0.21 17.55 24.36
N ALA A 23 -0.70 17.64 25.58
CA ALA A 23 -1.90 16.95 26.03
C ALA A 23 -2.69 17.84 26.99
N GLY A 24 -4.02 17.79 26.96
CA GLY A 24 -4.89 18.57 27.85
C GLY A 24 -4.96 20.06 27.53
N ASN A 25 -4.50 20.52 26.35
CA ASN A 25 -4.49 21.93 25.96
C ASN A 25 -4.81 22.14 24.46
N GLU A 26 -4.79 23.40 24.01
CA GLU A 26 -5.11 23.79 22.62
C GLU A 26 -4.25 23.11 21.55
N HIS A 27 -3.06 22.64 21.92
CA HIS A 27 -2.11 21.97 21.05
C HIS A 27 -2.15 20.44 21.17
N ASP A 28 -3.20 19.88 21.79
CA ASP A 28 -3.43 18.44 21.92
C ASP A 28 -2.91 17.62 20.72
N LYS A 29 -2.15 16.56 21.02
CA LYS A 29 -1.57 15.60 20.07
C LYS A 29 -0.45 16.15 19.19
N ASN A 30 -0.16 17.44 19.21
CA ASN A 30 0.99 17.98 18.49
C ASN A 30 2.30 17.61 19.20
N PRO A 31 3.39 17.31 18.47
CA PRO A 31 4.71 17.10 19.05
C PRO A 31 5.12 18.24 19.98
N HIS A 32 5.58 17.91 21.19
CA HIS A 32 5.86 18.90 22.22
C HIS A 32 7.14 19.68 21.90
N SER A 33 6.98 20.83 21.25
CA SER A 33 8.07 21.59 20.65
C SER A 33 9.23 21.90 21.61
N SER A 34 8.94 22.42 22.81
CA SER A 34 9.98 22.80 23.77
C SER A 34 10.78 21.61 24.31
N LEU A 35 10.13 20.46 24.54
CA LEU A 35 10.78 19.25 25.03
C LEU A 35 11.69 18.66 23.96
N LEU A 36 11.20 18.59 22.71
CA LEU A 36 12.00 18.14 21.57
C LEU A 36 13.26 18.98 21.40
N ILE A 37 13.13 20.32 21.36
CA ILE A 37 14.27 21.24 21.21
C ILE A 37 15.31 21.04 22.33
N ARG A 38 14.87 20.93 23.59
CA ARG A 38 15.76 20.75 24.74
C ARG A 38 16.59 19.48 24.68
N THR A 39 16.06 18.44 24.02
CA THR A 39 16.74 17.14 23.84
C THR A 39 17.43 16.98 22.49
N GLY A 40 17.63 18.07 21.74
CA GLY A 40 18.38 18.08 20.48
C GLY A 40 17.56 17.80 19.22
N TYR A 41 16.24 17.65 19.34
CA TYR A 41 15.33 17.40 18.21
C TYR A 41 14.83 18.70 17.60
N PHE A 42 15.75 19.44 16.95
CA PHE A 42 15.46 20.70 16.28
C PHE A 42 16.16 20.81 14.92
N ARG A 43 15.66 21.72 14.09
CA ARG A 43 16.31 22.18 12.86
C ARG A 43 16.29 23.70 12.82
N ARG A 44 17.14 24.30 11.99
CA ARG A 44 17.07 25.72 11.64
C ARG A 44 16.29 25.86 10.34
N ASP A 45 15.36 26.80 10.29
CA ASP A 45 14.65 27.16 9.05
C ASP A 45 15.46 28.15 8.20
N GLU A 46 14.91 28.59 7.08
CA GLU A 46 15.58 29.50 6.12
C GLU A 46 15.94 30.86 6.74
N GLU A 47 15.26 31.24 7.83
CA GLU A 47 15.49 32.48 8.58
C GLU A 47 16.38 32.25 9.82
N ASP A 48 17.07 31.10 9.87
CA ASP A 48 17.91 30.65 10.99
C ASP A 48 17.16 30.49 12.34
N ARG A 49 15.83 30.32 12.31
CA ARG A 49 15.02 30.14 13.52
C ARG A 49 14.99 28.67 13.92
N VAL A 50 15.11 28.41 15.23
CA VAL A 50 15.03 27.06 15.78
C VAL A 50 13.59 26.55 15.72
N ARG A 51 13.39 25.42 15.04
CA ARG A 51 12.11 24.71 14.91
C ARG A 51 12.25 23.29 15.43
N ALA A 52 11.33 22.88 16.29
CA ALA A 52 11.25 21.49 16.74
C ALA A 52 11.03 20.54 15.54
N THR A 53 11.65 19.36 15.59
CA THR A 53 11.43 18.31 14.60
C THR A 53 11.49 16.94 15.24
N TRP A 54 10.44 16.14 15.10
CA TRP A 54 10.40 14.77 15.61
C TRP A 54 10.84 13.75 14.55
N LYS A 55 11.09 14.17 13.31
CA LYS A 55 11.42 13.27 12.19
C LYS A 55 12.56 12.29 12.45
N PRO A 56 13.66 12.65 13.15
CA PRO A 56 14.72 11.68 13.47
C PRO A 56 14.21 10.45 14.24
N LEU A 57 13.13 10.60 15.02
CA LEU A 57 12.51 9.51 15.78
C LEU A 57 11.86 8.45 14.88
N GLN A 58 11.67 8.73 13.59
CA GLN A 58 11.19 7.77 12.58
C GLN A 58 12.28 6.79 12.12
N LEU A 59 13.55 7.10 12.40
CA LEU A 59 14.71 6.30 12.00
C LEU A 59 15.47 5.73 13.20
N GLN A 60 15.40 6.40 14.35
CA GLN A 60 16.10 5.99 15.56
C GLN A 60 15.25 6.30 16.79
N ALA A 61 15.03 5.30 17.64
CA ALA A 61 14.34 5.48 18.92
C ALA A 61 15.11 6.44 19.84
N PRO A 62 14.42 7.21 20.70
CA PRO A 62 15.08 8.10 21.63
C PRO A 62 15.79 7.31 22.74
N THR A 63 16.79 7.93 23.36
CA THR A 63 17.50 7.34 24.50
C THR A 63 16.67 7.42 25.79
N VAL A 64 17.00 6.58 26.76
CA VAL A 64 16.41 6.61 28.11
C VAL A 64 16.56 7.99 28.75
N ASP A 65 17.70 8.66 28.57
CA ASP A 65 17.94 10.00 29.11
C ASP A 65 17.02 11.05 28.47
N GLN A 66 16.79 10.96 27.15
CA GLN A 66 15.87 11.85 26.44
C GLN A 66 14.42 11.65 26.90
N VAL A 67 13.98 10.40 27.02
CA VAL A 67 12.65 10.05 27.53
C VAL A 67 12.47 10.48 28.99
N THR A 68 13.49 10.28 29.81
CA THR A 68 13.50 10.78 31.20
C THR A 68 13.35 12.30 31.23
N HIS A 69 14.13 13.02 30.41
CA HIS A 69 14.02 14.48 30.31
C HIS A 69 12.62 14.95 29.88
N TRP A 70 11.94 14.19 29.02
CA TRP A 70 10.61 14.52 28.53
C TRP A 70 9.49 14.30 29.54
N PHE A 71 9.62 13.38 30.50
CA PHE A 71 8.49 12.98 31.35
C PHE A 71 8.76 13.05 32.87
N GLN A 72 10.01 13.25 33.30
CA GLN A 72 10.38 13.30 34.73
C GLN A 72 9.76 14.50 35.48
N SER A 73 9.69 15.66 34.83
CA SER A 73 9.24 16.93 35.44
C SER A 73 8.02 17.53 34.73
N SER A 74 7.39 16.74 33.88
CA SER A 74 6.31 17.21 33.02
C SER A 74 5.03 17.32 33.82
N GLY A 75 4.52 18.55 33.96
CA GLY A 75 3.20 18.81 34.56
C GLY A 75 2.07 18.17 33.74
N ALA A 76 0.82 18.45 34.12
CA ALA A 76 -0.39 17.80 33.61
C ALA A 76 -0.69 17.95 32.09
N GLN A 77 0.22 18.53 31.29
CA GLN A 77 -0.01 18.88 29.89
C GLN A 77 0.94 18.21 28.88
N VAL A 78 1.50 17.07 29.25
CA VAL A 78 2.37 16.28 28.37
C VAL A 78 1.79 14.89 28.23
N GLY A 79 1.80 14.38 27.01
CA GLY A 79 1.44 13.02 26.67
C GLY A 79 2.56 12.34 25.89
N VAL A 80 2.35 11.07 25.59
CA VAL A 80 3.25 10.22 24.81
C VAL A 80 2.54 9.69 23.58
N ALA A 81 3.25 9.68 22.45
CA ALA A 81 2.78 9.06 21.22
C ALA A 81 3.81 8.05 20.71
N LEU A 82 3.31 6.96 20.14
CA LEU A 82 4.05 5.98 19.37
C LEU A 82 4.47 6.61 18.05
N VAL A 83 5.73 6.48 17.65
CA VAL A 83 6.14 6.64 16.26
C VAL A 83 5.82 5.35 15.52
N THR A 84 4.87 5.39 14.59
CA THR A 84 4.36 4.21 13.91
C THR A 84 5.22 3.81 12.71
N GLY A 85 5.05 2.57 12.24
CA GLY A 85 5.79 1.99 11.12
C GLY A 85 6.83 0.98 11.56
N GLN A 86 7.78 0.71 10.66
CA GLN A 86 8.82 -0.30 10.82
C GLN A 86 9.72 -0.04 12.04
N ILE A 87 9.96 1.23 12.39
CA ILE A 87 10.81 1.61 13.53
C ILE A 87 10.30 1.05 14.87
N SER A 88 8.98 0.90 15.02
CA SER A 88 8.36 0.34 16.22
C SER A 88 7.71 -1.02 15.98
N GLY A 89 7.92 -1.60 14.78
CA GLY A 89 7.27 -2.85 14.36
C GLY A 89 5.74 -2.80 14.40
N ARG A 90 5.13 -1.61 14.32
CA ARG A 90 3.70 -1.43 14.59
C ARG A 90 3.05 -0.33 13.77
N ILE A 91 1.90 -0.64 13.19
CA ILE A 91 0.99 0.34 12.59
C ILE A 91 -0.30 0.42 13.42
N VAL A 92 -1.08 1.47 13.22
CA VAL A 92 -2.36 1.66 13.92
C VAL A 92 -3.45 1.99 12.92
N ILE A 93 -4.57 1.28 12.99
CA ILE A 93 -5.85 1.71 12.41
C ILE A 93 -6.59 2.54 13.47
N ASP A 94 -6.85 3.80 13.16
CA ASP A 94 -7.46 4.80 14.04
C ASP A 94 -8.91 5.02 13.58
N PHE A 95 -9.84 4.47 14.37
CA PHE A 95 -11.27 4.62 14.16
C PHE A 95 -11.74 5.88 14.90
N ASP A 96 -12.06 6.95 14.16
CA ASP A 96 -12.37 8.26 14.76
C ASP A 96 -13.89 8.49 14.93
N GLY A 97 -14.25 9.09 16.06
CA GLY A 97 -15.63 9.43 16.40
C GLY A 97 -16.57 8.24 16.62
N GLU A 98 -17.86 8.55 16.76
CA GLU A 98 -18.92 7.55 16.95
C GLU A 98 -19.06 6.62 15.74
N GLU A 99 -18.91 7.17 14.53
CA GLU A 99 -18.92 6.40 13.29
C GLU A 99 -17.79 5.36 13.26
N GLY A 100 -16.56 5.77 13.62
CA GLY A 100 -15.44 4.84 13.72
C GLY A 100 -15.66 3.74 14.76
N ARG A 101 -16.29 4.06 15.91
CA ARG A 101 -16.66 3.04 16.90
C ARG A 101 -17.67 2.05 16.33
N ALA A 102 -18.72 2.53 15.69
CA ALA A 102 -19.74 1.68 15.08
C ALA A 102 -19.12 0.76 14.00
N PHE A 103 -18.24 1.30 13.17
CA PHE A 103 -17.54 0.54 12.15
C PHE A 103 -16.59 -0.52 12.74
N ALA A 104 -15.85 -0.19 13.80
CA ALA A 104 -15.04 -1.16 14.54
C ALA A 104 -15.88 -2.30 15.13
N HIS A 105 -17.09 -2.00 15.62
CA HIS A 105 -18.03 -3.01 16.12
C HIS A 105 -18.60 -3.89 15.00
N GLU A 106 -18.93 -3.33 13.83
CA GLU A 106 -19.39 -4.08 12.66
C GLU A 106 -18.33 -5.08 12.17
N LEU A 107 -17.06 -4.68 12.24
CA LEU A 107 -15.91 -5.52 11.89
C LEU A 107 -15.50 -6.51 12.98
N ASP A 108 -16.20 -6.55 14.13
CA ASP A 108 -15.85 -7.33 15.32
C ASP A 108 -14.39 -7.11 15.78
N VAL A 109 -13.91 -5.88 15.64
CA VAL A 109 -12.54 -5.51 16.04
C VAL A 109 -12.44 -5.53 17.56
N ARG A 110 -11.35 -6.11 18.07
CA ARG A 110 -10.94 -6.02 19.48
C ARG A 110 -9.88 -4.93 19.63
N PRO A 111 -10.24 -3.66 19.85
CA PRO A 111 -9.29 -2.56 19.87
C PRO A 111 -8.30 -2.67 21.02
N HIS A 112 -7.09 -2.15 20.83
CA HIS A 112 -6.05 -2.10 21.86
C HIS A 112 -6.19 -0.87 22.73
N VAL A 113 -6.61 0.26 22.16
CA VAL A 113 -6.75 1.52 22.89
C VAL A 113 -8.14 2.08 22.72
N ARG A 114 -8.77 2.45 23.83
CA ARG A 114 -9.90 3.38 23.84
C ARG A 114 -9.36 4.79 23.80
N THR A 115 -9.74 5.57 22.79
CA THR A 115 -9.39 6.99 22.72
C THR A 115 -10.53 7.84 23.30
N GLY A 116 -10.31 9.15 23.42
CA GLY A 116 -11.36 10.10 23.79
C GLY A 116 -12.54 10.11 22.81
N GLY A 117 -12.32 9.80 21.53
CA GLY A 117 -13.34 9.85 20.47
C GLY A 117 -13.72 8.50 19.84
N GLY A 118 -12.83 7.51 19.89
CA GLY A 118 -12.97 6.25 19.16
C GLY A 118 -12.01 5.18 19.65
N TYR A 119 -11.36 4.46 18.73
CA TYR A 119 -10.50 3.32 19.04
C TYR A 119 -9.21 3.30 18.22
N HIS A 120 -8.12 2.81 18.81
CA HIS A 120 -6.96 2.37 18.05
C HIS A 120 -6.91 0.83 18.02
N TRP A 121 -6.72 0.29 16.84
CA TRP A 121 -6.40 -1.11 16.63
C TRP A 121 -4.94 -1.23 16.21
N HIS A 122 -4.13 -1.86 17.05
CA HIS A 122 -2.70 -1.96 16.84
C HIS A 122 -2.38 -3.24 16.08
N LEU A 123 -1.67 -3.10 14.97
CA LEU A 123 -1.28 -4.21 14.10
C LEU A 123 0.24 -4.31 14.01
N GLN A 124 0.74 -5.52 13.79
CA GLN A 124 2.14 -5.74 13.44
C GLN A 124 2.44 -5.00 12.14
N ALA A 125 3.54 -4.22 12.11
CA ALA A 125 3.96 -3.59 10.86
C ALA A 125 4.36 -4.67 9.85
N PRO A 126 3.83 -4.63 8.62
CA PRO A 126 4.22 -5.59 7.60
C PRO A 126 5.68 -5.34 7.16
N PRO A 127 6.31 -6.30 6.46
CA PRO A 127 7.68 -6.17 6.00
C PRO A 127 7.85 -5.17 4.82
N TRP A 128 6.80 -4.45 4.43
CA TRP A 128 6.83 -3.39 3.42
C TRP A 128 6.42 -2.04 4.03
N PRO A 129 6.84 -0.91 3.43
CA PRO A 129 6.44 0.41 3.89
C PRO A 129 4.92 0.57 3.87
N THR A 130 4.34 1.00 4.99
CA THR A 130 2.92 1.28 5.14
C THR A 130 2.73 2.79 5.25
N ARG A 131 1.86 3.36 4.42
CA ARG A 131 1.66 4.83 4.42
C ARG A 131 0.66 5.25 5.48
N ASN A 132 0.75 6.52 5.87
CA ASN A 132 -0.38 7.16 6.52
C ASN A 132 -1.51 7.33 5.50
N LEU A 133 -2.74 7.08 5.94
CA LEU A 133 -3.94 7.29 5.15
C LEU A 133 -4.95 8.04 6.02
N VAL A 134 -5.62 9.03 5.43
CA VAL A 134 -6.73 9.73 6.07
C VAL A 134 -7.99 9.31 5.34
N GLY A 135 -8.90 8.62 6.04
CA GLY A 135 -10.07 7.97 5.43
C GLY A 135 -10.87 8.93 4.56
N LYS A 136 -11.21 10.09 5.14
CA LYS A 136 -11.96 11.18 4.49
C LYS A 136 -11.33 11.74 3.21
N GLN A 137 -10.05 11.45 2.96
CA GLN A 137 -9.30 11.99 1.82
C GLN A 137 -8.96 10.90 0.80
N HIS A 138 -9.28 9.63 1.06
CA HIS A 138 -8.85 8.52 0.22
C HIS A 138 -10.06 7.84 -0.45
N PRO A 139 -10.09 7.77 -1.80
CA PRO A 139 -11.12 7.02 -2.50
C PRO A 139 -11.12 5.57 -2.02
N HIS A 140 -12.30 5.02 -1.74
CA HIS A 140 -12.53 3.64 -1.27
C HIS A 140 -12.23 3.35 0.21
N ALA A 141 -11.54 4.23 0.94
CA ALA A 141 -11.41 4.07 2.38
C ALA A 141 -12.68 4.56 3.10
N PRO A 142 -13.09 3.95 4.22
CA PRO A 142 -14.13 4.50 5.06
C PRO A 142 -13.70 5.84 5.66
N ASP A 143 -14.57 6.85 5.60
CA ASP A 143 -14.30 8.22 6.08
C ASP A 143 -13.89 8.28 7.56
N CYS A 144 -14.34 7.33 8.37
CA CYS A 144 -14.07 7.25 9.80
C CYS A 144 -12.80 6.46 10.17
N VAL A 145 -12.01 6.02 9.18
CA VAL A 145 -10.84 5.16 9.40
C VAL A 145 -9.57 5.79 8.85
N ASP A 146 -8.63 6.07 9.74
CA ASP A 146 -7.28 6.52 9.41
C ASP A 146 -6.27 5.37 9.58
N VAL A 147 -5.19 5.38 8.80
CA VAL A 147 -4.01 4.54 9.02
C VAL A 147 -2.85 5.41 9.49
N ARG A 148 -2.22 5.00 10.60
CA ARG A 148 -0.95 5.52 11.08
C ARG A 148 0.16 4.50 10.78
N GLY A 149 0.84 4.73 9.66
CA GLY A 149 1.92 3.89 9.14
C GLY A 149 3.30 4.51 9.38
N ASP A 150 4.26 4.20 8.52
CA ASP A 150 5.60 4.80 8.50
C ASP A 150 5.52 6.33 8.41
N GLY A 151 6.34 6.99 9.24
CA GLY A 151 6.39 8.44 9.35
C GLY A 151 5.16 9.07 10.00
N GLY A 152 4.24 8.25 10.52
CA GLY A 152 3.10 8.66 11.35
C GLY A 152 3.39 8.60 12.85
N ASN A 153 2.38 8.95 13.64
CA ASN A 153 2.36 8.68 15.06
C ASN A 153 0.93 8.39 15.54
N ALA A 154 0.81 7.73 16.68
CA ALA A 154 -0.45 7.46 17.35
C ALA A 154 -0.32 7.71 18.86
N VAL A 155 -1.26 8.43 19.45
CA VAL A 155 -1.25 8.72 20.90
C VAL A 155 -1.36 7.42 21.70
N LEU A 156 -0.52 7.28 22.73
CA LEU A 156 -0.52 6.12 23.62
C LEU A 156 -1.12 6.47 25.00
N PRO A 157 -1.74 5.50 25.68
CA PRO A 157 -1.98 5.59 27.13
C PRO A 157 -0.67 5.91 27.90
N PRO A 158 -0.72 6.48 29.10
CA PRO A 158 -1.90 6.98 29.81
C PRO A 158 -2.27 8.43 29.41
N THR A 159 -1.90 8.89 28.20
CA THR A 159 -2.13 10.27 27.76
C THR A 159 -3.60 10.67 27.88
N SER A 160 -3.88 11.86 28.42
CA SER A 160 -5.21 12.44 28.44
C SER A 160 -5.28 13.74 27.65
N THR A 161 -6.17 13.77 26.65
CA THR A 161 -6.41 14.95 25.81
C THR A 161 -7.69 15.67 26.27
N ARG A 162 -8.01 16.83 25.68
CA ARG A 162 -9.31 17.50 25.93
C ARG A 162 -10.51 16.65 25.53
N LYS A 163 -10.36 15.71 24.59
CA LYS A 163 -11.41 14.74 24.22
C LYS A 163 -11.54 13.59 25.23
N GLY A 164 -10.61 13.46 26.18
CA GLY A 164 -10.60 12.40 27.18
C GLY A 164 -9.33 11.54 27.17
N PRO A 165 -9.27 10.55 28.08
CA PRO A 165 -8.11 9.69 28.28
C PRO A 165 -7.97 8.62 27.20
N TYR A 166 -6.71 8.29 26.89
CA TYR A 166 -6.33 7.11 26.15
C TYR A 166 -6.07 5.97 27.14
N LEU A 167 -6.76 4.83 26.97
CA LEU A 167 -6.67 3.69 27.89
C LEU A 167 -6.39 2.39 27.13
N TRP A 168 -5.47 1.58 27.64
CA TRP A 168 -5.28 0.20 27.17
C TRP A 168 -6.52 -0.65 27.49
N LEU A 169 -7.01 -1.36 26.49
CA LEU A 169 -8.08 -2.35 26.60
C LEU A 169 -7.55 -3.80 26.51
N ARG A 170 -6.33 -3.96 25.99
CA ARG A 170 -5.62 -5.22 25.79
C ARG A 170 -4.16 -5.08 26.21
N ASP A 171 -3.44 -6.19 26.31
CA ASP A 171 -1.98 -6.16 26.49
C ASP A 171 -1.35 -5.41 25.30
N PRO A 172 -0.61 -4.31 25.54
CA PRO A 172 0.03 -3.54 24.48
C PRO A 172 1.02 -4.37 23.65
N ARG A 173 1.58 -5.45 24.21
CA ARG A 173 2.59 -6.30 23.56
C ARG A 173 2.00 -7.36 22.63
N ASP A 174 0.67 -7.43 22.53
CA ASP A 174 -0.07 -8.39 21.69
C ASP A 174 -0.73 -7.67 20.48
N PRO A 175 0.02 -7.14 19.50
CA PRO A 175 -0.57 -6.58 18.29
C PRO A 175 -1.14 -7.70 17.42
N ASP A 176 -2.29 -7.45 16.80
CA ASP A 176 -2.85 -8.41 15.85
C ASP A 176 -2.00 -8.43 14.55
N PRO A 177 -1.93 -9.56 13.84
CA PRO A 177 -1.31 -9.61 12.53
C PRO A 177 -2.11 -8.76 11.53
N ILE A 178 -1.47 -8.28 10.48
CA ILE A 178 -2.17 -7.47 9.45
C ILE A 178 -3.30 -8.27 8.78
N GLU A 179 -3.19 -9.59 8.70
CA GLU A 179 -4.19 -10.53 8.20
C GLU A 179 -5.49 -10.56 9.03
N ALA A 180 -5.49 -10.04 10.26
CA ALA A 180 -6.70 -9.88 11.03
C ALA A 180 -7.65 -8.82 10.43
N VAL A 181 -7.11 -7.90 9.62
CA VAL A 181 -7.91 -6.92 8.86
C VAL A 181 -8.51 -7.62 7.64
N PRO A 182 -9.84 -7.56 7.41
CA PRO A 182 -10.47 -8.13 6.23
C PRO A 182 -9.79 -7.69 4.94
N GLU A 183 -9.69 -8.60 3.96
CA GLU A 183 -8.95 -8.37 2.70
C GLU A 183 -9.41 -7.11 1.97
N ASP A 184 -10.72 -6.97 1.75
CA ASP A 184 -11.32 -5.79 1.09
C ASP A 184 -10.95 -4.48 1.82
N LEU A 185 -10.91 -4.50 3.16
CA LEU A 185 -10.52 -3.35 3.95
C LEU A 185 -9.01 -3.09 3.88
N ARG A 186 -8.17 -4.14 3.82
CA ARG A 186 -6.73 -3.96 3.59
C ARG A 186 -6.45 -3.32 2.24
N GLU A 187 -7.16 -3.71 1.20
CA GLU A 187 -7.04 -3.12 -0.12
C GLU A 187 -7.46 -1.65 -0.12
N ALA A 188 -8.64 -1.36 0.44
CA ALA A 188 -9.16 0.00 0.58
C ALA A 188 -8.23 0.94 1.37
N LEU A 189 -7.56 0.41 2.40
CA LEU A 189 -6.63 1.14 3.24
C LEU A 189 -5.18 1.13 2.73
N GLY A 190 -4.89 0.51 1.58
CA GLY A 190 -3.53 0.41 1.03
C GLY A 190 -2.56 -0.40 1.90
N LEU A 191 -3.09 -1.34 2.69
CA LEU A 191 -2.35 -2.22 3.60
C LEU A 191 -1.89 -3.52 2.94
N VAL A 192 -2.34 -3.80 1.71
CA VAL A 192 -1.82 -4.91 0.92
C VAL A 192 -0.38 -4.64 0.49
N ARG A 193 0.39 -5.71 0.30
CA ARG A 193 1.73 -5.59 -0.29
C ARG A 193 1.59 -4.83 -1.62
N PRO A 194 2.34 -3.73 -1.83
CA PRO A 194 2.32 -3.04 -3.09
C PRO A 194 2.60 -4.04 -4.21
N ALA A 195 1.67 -4.16 -5.16
CA ALA A 195 1.92 -4.98 -6.33
C ALA A 195 3.18 -4.44 -7.01
N MET A 196 4.22 -5.26 -7.07
CA MET A 196 5.31 -5.02 -8.01
C MET A 196 4.64 -4.91 -9.38
N PRO A 197 4.85 -3.83 -10.15
CA PRO A 197 4.51 -3.87 -11.55
C PRO A 197 5.26 -5.07 -12.14
N SER A 198 4.52 -6.05 -12.67
CA SER A 198 5.13 -7.18 -13.35
C SER A 198 6.05 -6.63 -14.43
N MET A 199 7.34 -6.91 -14.28
CA MET A 199 8.29 -6.74 -15.38
C MET A 199 7.75 -7.50 -16.59
N PRO A 200 7.77 -6.94 -17.81
CA PRO A 200 7.51 -7.72 -19.00
C PRO A 200 8.51 -8.87 -19.05
N THR A 201 8.04 -10.10 -18.80
CA THR A 201 8.83 -11.31 -18.98
C THR A 201 8.85 -11.64 -20.47
N GLY A 202 9.75 -10.97 -21.19
CA GLY A 202 10.17 -11.35 -22.54
C GLY A 202 11.67 -11.08 -22.62
N SER A 203 12.47 -12.10 -22.89
CA SER A 203 13.92 -11.97 -22.97
C SER A 203 14.32 -11.25 -24.25
N TYR A 204 14.91 -10.06 -24.13
CA TYR A 204 15.65 -9.43 -25.22
C TYR A 204 17.10 -9.89 -25.21
N THR A 205 17.58 -10.27 -26.39
CA THR A 205 18.96 -10.70 -26.62
C THR A 205 19.65 -9.79 -27.65
N GLY A 206 19.24 -8.52 -27.77
CA GLY A 206 19.78 -7.55 -28.73
C GLY A 206 20.64 -6.44 -28.09
N PRO A 207 21.40 -5.66 -28.87
CA PRO A 207 22.10 -4.49 -28.38
C PRO A 207 21.13 -3.30 -28.18
N LEU A 208 21.34 -2.51 -27.12
CA LEU A 208 20.55 -1.32 -26.77
C LEU A 208 20.43 -0.35 -27.97
N PRO A 209 19.25 0.26 -28.22
CA PRO A 209 19.10 1.21 -29.31
C PRO A 209 19.87 2.52 -29.05
N GLN A 210 20.71 2.93 -30.01
CA GLN A 210 21.36 4.25 -30.03
C GLN A 210 20.55 5.29 -30.82
N GLY A 211 20.59 6.55 -30.39
CA GLY A 211 20.07 7.71 -31.15
C GLY A 211 18.54 7.81 -31.19
N SER A 212 18.02 8.76 -31.99
CA SER A 212 16.64 9.31 -32.08
C SER A 212 15.43 8.36 -32.18
N LYS A 213 15.61 7.06 -31.94
CA LYS A 213 14.58 6.02 -31.82
C LYS A 213 14.32 5.58 -30.36
N ARG A 214 14.82 6.30 -29.35
CA ARG A 214 14.57 6.00 -27.93
C ARG A 214 13.13 6.35 -27.54
N PHE A 215 12.60 5.64 -26.54
CA PHE A 215 11.32 6.05 -25.96
C PHE A 215 11.47 7.41 -25.27
N PRO A 216 10.56 8.38 -25.49
CA PRO A 216 10.78 9.75 -25.07
C PRO A 216 10.98 9.89 -23.55
N SER A 217 12.09 10.48 -23.14
CA SER A 217 12.43 10.73 -21.73
C SER A 217 11.36 11.51 -20.98
N GLN A 218 10.64 12.42 -21.65
CA GLN A 218 9.52 13.14 -21.05
C GLN A 218 8.40 12.20 -20.60
N ARG A 219 8.06 11.17 -21.39
CA ARG A 219 7.05 10.18 -21.01
C ARG A 219 7.51 9.33 -19.82
N ILE A 220 8.81 9.07 -19.75
CA ILE A 220 9.43 8.35 -18.64
C ILE A 220 9.37 9.19 -17.35
N LEU A 221 9.66 10.48 -17.48
CA LEU A 221 9.53 11.45 -16.39
C LEU A 221 8.08 11.61 -15.92
N ASP A 222 7.12 11.79 -16.83
CA ASP A 222 5.70 11.98 -16.51
C ASP A 222 5.14 10.82 -15.69
N TRP A 223 5.55 9.59 -16.00
CA TRP A 223 5.22 8.40 -15.21
C TRP A 223 5.86 8.40 -13.83
N ALA A 224 7.13 8.79 -13.71
CA ALA A 224 7.79 8.88 -12.42
C ALA A 224 7.08 9.93 -11.54
N LEU A 225 6.73 11.08 -12.11
CA LEU A 225 5.94 12.11 -11.43
C LEU A 225 4.54 11.61 -11.06
N GLY A 226 3.87 10.89 -11.97
CA GLY A 226 2.60 10.23 -11.71
C GLY A 226 2.69 9.25 -10.54
N LYS A 227 3.76 8.48 -10.44
CA LYS A 227 4.03 7.57 -9.30
C LYS A 227 4.24 8.33 -8.00
N VAL A 228 4.98 9.44 -8.00
CA VAL A 228 5.15 10.26 -6.80
C VAL A 228 3.80 10.85 -6.37
N ASN A 229 3.04 11.40 -7.32
CA ASN A 229 1.77 12.07 -7.07
C ASN A 229 0.64 11.10 -6.66
N ALA A 230 0.61 9.89 -7.21
CA ALA A 230 -0.33 8.83 -6.85
C ALA A 230 0.10 8.03 -5.61
N GLY A 231 1.22 8.40 -4.98
CA GLY A 231 1.71 7.69 -3.80
C GLY A 231 2.17 6.25 -4.07
N GLY A 232 2.71 5.96 -5.26
CA GLY A 232 3.19 4.64 -5.67
C GLY A 232 4.63 4.28 -5.26
N GLY A 233 5.36 5.16 -4.55
CA GLY A 233 6.72 4.90 -4.03
C GLY A 233 7.32 6.09 -3.26
N GLY A 234 8.42 5.90 -2.54
CA GLY A 234 9.20 7.00 -1.97
C GLY A 234 9.93 7.77 -3.08
N ARG A 235 10.18 9.07 -2.92
CA ARG A 235 10.83 9.90 -3.96
C ARG A 235 12.19 9.38 -4.40
N ASN A 236 12.96 8.80 -3.48
CA ASN A 236 14.26 8.19 -3.76
C ASN A 236 14.07 6.90 -4.58
N ASP A 237 13.11 6.06 -4.20
CA ASP A 237 12.80 4.83 -4.93
C ASP A 237 12.32 5.13 -6.36
N VAL A 238 11.44 6.12 -6.51
CA VAL A 238 10.94 6.56 -7.81
C VAL A 238 12.04 7.25 -8.62
N GLY A 239 12.94 7.99 -7.97
CA GLY A 239 14.13 8.57 -8.61
C GLY A 239 15.09 7.50 -9.14
N ASN A 240 15.31 6.43 -8.38
CA ASN A 240 16.08 5.27 -8.80
C ASN A 240 15.40 4.52 -9.97
N GLN A 241 14.08 4.34 -9.91
CA GLN A 241 13.31 3.73 -11.00
C GLN A 241 13.34 4.58 -12.29
N LEU A 242 13.24 5.91 -12.17
CA LEU A 242 13.38 6.84 -13.28
C LEU A 242 14.76 6.71 -13.94
N ALA A 243 15.84 6.77 -13.15
CA ALA A 243 17.19 6.63 -13.66
C ALA A 243 17.41 5.27 -14.34
N TRP A 244 16.92 4.19 -13.73
CA TRP A 244 17.03 2.83 -14.29
C TRP A 244 16.28 2.69 -15.61
N ALA A 245 15.06 3.22 -15.71
CA ALA A 245 14.27 3.19 -16.94
C ALA A 245 14.93 3.98 -18.08
N LEU A 246 15.57 5.11 -17.78
CA LEU A 246 16.34 5.87 -18.76
C LEU A 246 17.56 5.08 -19.24
N TYR A 247 18.32 4.46 -18.34
CA TYR A 247 19.46 3.63 -18.73
C TYR A 247 19.07 2.45 -19.61
N ASN A 248 17.95 1.79 -19.35
CA ASN A 248 17.44 0.71 -20.20
C ASN A 248 16.98 1.19 -21.58
N ASN A 249 16.61 2.46 -21.71
CA ASN A 249 16.30 3.08 -22.99
C ASN A 249 17.54 3.66 -23.71
N GLY A 250 18.74 3.35 -23.21
CA GLY A 250 20.00 3.74 -23.85
C GLY A 250 20.39 5.20 -23.64
N TYR A 251 19.80 5.89 -22.66
CA TYR A 251 20.22 7.24 -22.27
C TYR A 251 21.56 7.20 -21.53
N ASP A 252 22.44 8.14 -21.84
CA ASP A 252 23.75 8.27 -21.20
C ASP A 252 23.67 9.02 -19.85
N ASP A 253 24.78 9.07 -19.12
CA ASP A 253 24.84 9.68 -17.79
C ASP A 253 24.42 11.16 -17.77
N GLU A 254 24.79 11.93 -18.80
CA GLU A 254 24.43 13.35 -18.87
C GLU A 254 22.96 13.53 -19.19
N GLU A 255 22.41 12.69 -20.06
CA GLU A 255 20.98 12.67 -20.40
C GLU A 255 20.12 12.27 -19.20
N VAL A 256 20.52 11.22 -18.47
CA VAL A 256 19.87 10.81 -17.22
C VAL A 256 19.95 11.93 -16.19
N ALA A 257 21.09 12.59 -16.07
CA ALA A 257 21.27 13.71 -15.16
C ALA A 257 20.36 14.91 -15.51
N ARG A 258 20.22 15.25 -16.79
CA ARG A 258 19.32 16.32 -17.26
C ARG A 258 17.86 16.04 -16.89
N VAL A 259 17.37 14.81 -17.10
CA VAL A 259 16.01 14.42 -16.70
C VAL A 259 15.87 14.37 -15.17
N GLY A 260 16.93 13.94 -14.48
CA GLY A 260 17.03 13.94 -13.02
C GLY A 260 16.91 15.31 -12.39
N HIS A 261 17.54 16.33 -12.96
CA HIS A 261 17.39 17.71 -12.52
C HIS A 261 15.94 18.19 -12.61
N ALA A 262 15.25 17.89 -13.71
CA ALA A 262 13.83 18.22 -13.86
C ALA A 262 12.97 17.49 -12.82
N TYR A 263 13.22 16.20 -12.60
CA TYR A 263 12.56 15.43 -11.55
C TYR A 263 12.76 16.04 -10.15
N VAL A 264 14.01 16.35 -9.77
CA VAL A 264 14.35 16.97 -8.48
C VAL A 264 13.67 18.32 -8.30
N GLN A 265 13.60 19.17 -9.34
CA GLN A 265 12.89 20.45 -9.25
C GLN A 265 11.39 20.25 -8.97
N LEU A 266 10.79 19.25 -9.64
CA LEU A 266 9.35 18.99 -9.57
C LEU A 266 8.93 18.25 -8.29
N VAL A 267 9.80 17.42 -7.70
CA VAL A 267 9.46 16.62 -6.50
C VAL A 267 10.17 17.08 -5.23
N GLY A 268 11.24 17.87 -5.37
CA GLY A 268 12.10 18.32 -4.28
C GLY A 268 11.35 19.13 -3.24
N HIS A 269 10.44 20.00 -3.67
CA HIS A 269 9.66 20.88 -2.80
C HIS A 269 8.46 20.18 -2.13
N LEU A 270 8.11 18.95 -2.54
CA LEU A 270 6.84 18.34 -2.12
C LEU A 270 6.81 18.01 -0.61
N HIS A 271 7.94 17.63 0.02
CA HIS A 271 8.07 17.41 1.48
C HIS A 271 9.52 17.68 1.90
N LEU A 272 9.72 18.02 3.18
CA LEU A 272 11.01 18.32 3.80
C LEU A 272 11.61 17.11 4.55
N PRO A 273 12.94 16.89 4.57
CA PRO A 273 13.93 17.64 3.80
C PRO A 273 13.69 17.48 2.30
N ALA A 274 13.96 18.56 1.56
CA ALA A 274 13.71 18.59 0.14
C ALA A 274 14.53 17.48 -0.52
N TYR A 275 13.93 16.75 -1.47
CA TYR A 275 14.70 15.79 -2.24
C TYR A 275 15.74 16.55 -3.07
N THR A 276 17.00 16.20 -2.91
CA THR A 276 18.14 16.95 -3.41
C THR A 276 18.73 16.33 -4.67
N TRP A 277 19.50 17.15 -5.38
CA TRP A 277 20.30 16.66 -6.50
C TRP A 277 21.28 15.55 -6.08
N ALA A 278 21.90 15.67 -4.91
CA ALA A 278 22.84 14.66 -4.39
C ALA A 278 22.16 13.30 -4.17
N GLU A 279 20.91 13.29 -3.69
CA GLU A 279 20.12 12.06 -3.52
C GLU A 279 19.71 11.45 -4.87
N PHE A 280 19.37 12.28 -5.87
CA PHE A 280 19.15 11.77 -7.22
C PHE A 280 20.44 11.21 -7.83
N GLN A 281 21.59 11.85 -7.62
CA GLN A 281 22.88 11.32 -8.09
C GLN A 281 23.22 9.97 -7.42
N ALA A 282 22.85 9.77 -6.16
CA ALA A 282 22.98 8.47 -5.50
C ALA A 282 22.08 7.41 -6.16
N SER A 283 20.82 7.77 -6.44
CA SER A 283 19.88 6.95 -7.21
C SER A 283 20.40 6.64 -8.61
N GLN A 284 21.00 7.61 -9.30
CA GLN A 284 21.61 7.43 -10.62
C GLN A 284 22.78 6.45 -10.58
N ARG A 285 23.69 6.57 -9.61
CA ARG A 285 24.81 5.63 -9.43
C ARG A 285 24.32 4.21 -9.16
N SER A 286 23.33 4.08 -8.29
CA SER A 286 22.67 2.80 -7.98
C SER A 286 22.03 2.18 -9.23
N ALA A 287 21.18 2.93 -9.93
CA ALA A 287 20.54 2.49 -11.17
C ALA A 287 21.55 2.12 -12.25
N LYS A 288 22.67 2.85 -12.36
CA LYS A 288 23.72 2.55 -13.33
C LYS A 288 24.41 1.23 -13.04
N ALA A 289 24.62 0.88 -11.77
CA ALA A 289 25.25 -0.37 -11.36
C ALA A 289 24.31 -1.59 -11.40
N ALA A 290 22.99 -1.36 -11.43
CA ALA A 290 21.99 -2.42 -11.49
C ALA A 290 21.95 -3.14 -12.85
N ASP A 291 21.54 -4.41 -12.86
CA ASP A 291 21.33 -5.16 -14.09
C ASP A 291 20.31 -4.45 -15.00
N ARG A 292 20.58 -4.48 -16.30
CA ARG A 292 19.72 -3.87 -17.31
C ARG A 292 18.54 -4.77 -17.62
N GLY A 293 17.39 -4.15 -17.75
CA GLY A 293 16.16 -4.79 -18.24
C GLY A 293 15.77 -4.28 -19.62
N GLU A 294 14.54 -4.58 -20.01
CA GLU A 294 13.98 -4.21 -21.31
C GLU A 294 13.82 -2.68 -21.50
N PRO A 295 14.07 -2.14 -22.71
CA PRO A 295 13.71 -0.78 -23.06
C PRO A 295 12.20 -0.56 -22.97
N TRP A 296 11.81 0.56 -22.39
CA TRP A 296 10.40 0.85 -22.12
C TRP A 296 9.67 1.38 -23.36
N GLY A 297 8.43 0.94 -23.60
CA GLY A 297 7.49 1.64 -24.48
C GLY A 297 7.69 1.46 -25.99
N GLN A 298 8.45 0.46 -26.44
CA GLN A 298 8.47 0.07 -27.85
C GLN A 298 7.55 -1.13 -28.13
N PRO A 299 6.75 -1.09 -29.22
CA PRO A 299 6.05 -2.29 -29.68
C PRO A 299 7.07 -3.32 -30.19
N ALA A 300 6.80 -4.60 -29.93
CA ALA A 300 7.62 -5.69 -30.43
C ALA A 300 7.81 -5.59 -31.96
N ALA A 301 9.03 -5.83 -32.44
CA ALA A 301 9.33 -5.83 -33.86
C ALA A 301 8.44 -6.85 -34.61
N PRO A 302 7.93 -6.51 -35.81
CA PRO A 302 7.16 -7.45 -36.62
C PRO A 302 8.13 -8.51 -37.17
N GLY A 303 8.29 -9.62 -36.46
CA GLY A 303 9.17 -10.70 -36.91
C GLY A 303 9.50 -11.80 -35.91
N SER A 304 9.27 -11.62 -34.60
CA SER A 304 9.34 -12.77 -33.68
C SER A 304 7.97 -13.43 -33.58
N THR A 305 7.78 -14.50 -34.34
CA THR A 305 6.71 -15.47 -34.12
C THR A 305 6.95 -16.17 -32.78
N GLY A 306 6.62 -15.50 -31.68
CA GLY A 306 6.26 -16.15 -30.43
C GLY A 306 4.79 -16.54 -30.53
N GLU A 307 4.54 -17.84 -30.50
CA GLU A 307 3.23 -18.47 -30.63
C GLU A 307 2.13 -17.72 -29.87
N LYS A 308 0.99 -17.47 -30.54
CA LYS A 308 -0.23 -17.00 -29.88
C LYS A 308 -0.61 -18.02 -28.82
N ARG A 309 -0.34 -17.70 -27.56
CA ARG A 309 -0.76 -18.53 -26.42
C ARG A 309 -2.27 -18.71 -26.51
N ALA A 310 -2.72 -19.95 -26.63
CA ALA A 310 -4.12 -20.29 -26.76
C ALA A 310 -4.90 -19.74 -25.56
N GLN A 311 -5.95 -18.95 -25.81
CA GLN A 311 -6.90 -18.54 -24.77
C GLN A 311 -7.68 -19.77 -24.32
N SER A 312 -7.66 -20.07 -23.02
CA SER A 312 -8.54 -21.09 -22.46
C SER A 312 -10.01 -20.65 -22.60
N PRO A 313 -10.97 -21.60 -22.67
CA PRO A 313 -12.40 -21.27 -22.74
C PRO A 313 -12.87 -20.35 -21.60
N ALA A 314 -12.29 -20.48 -20.39
CA ALA A 314 -12.58 -19.60 -19.26
C ALA A 314 -12.16 -18.15 -19.54
N GLN A 315 -10.91 -17.94 -20.00
CA GLN A 315 -10.39 -16.60 -20.33
C GLN A 315 -11.13 -15.95 -21.50
N ALA A 316 -11.56 -16.76 -22.47
CA ALA A 316 -12.37 -16.28 -23.58
C ALA A 316 -13.78 -15.87 -23.14
N LEU A 317 -14.39 -16.60 -22.20
CA LEU A 317 -15.67 -16.21 -21.60
C LEU A 317 -15.54 -14.91 -20.80
N GLU A 318 -14.51 -14.79 -19.95
CA GLU A 318 -14.22 -13.59 -19.16
C GLU A 318 -14.10 -12.33 -20.04
N GLY A 319 -13.37 -12.43 -21.16
CA GLY A 319 -13.16 -11.31 -22.08
C GLY A 319 -14.43 -10.81 -22.78
N VAL A 320 -15.51 -11.60 -22.80
CA VAL A 320 -16.78 -11.22 -23.44
C VAL A 320 -17.94 -11.13 -22.45
N PHE A 321 -17.75 -11.48 -21.17
CA PHE A 321 -18.85 -11.74 -20.24
C PHE A 321 -19.79 -10.53 -20.06
N SER A 322 -19.22 -9.33 -19.97
CA SER A 322 -19.97 -8.08 -19.78
C SER A 322 -20.77 -7.65 -21.02
N THR A 323 -20.49 -8.22 -22.19
CA THR A 323 -21.19 -7.89 -23.46
C THR A 323 -22.32 -8.87 -23.78
N LEU A 324 -22.44 -9.95 -23.01
CA LEU A 324 -23.49 -10.96 -23.15
C LEU A 324 -24.83 -10.48 -22.57
N THR A 325 -25.93 -11.03 -23.09
CA THR A 325 -27.26 -10.85 -22.48
C THR A 325 -27.31 -11.56 -21.11
N PRO A 326 -28.22 -11.18 -20.19
CA PRO A 326 -28.34 -11.86 -18.89
C PRO A 326 -28.59 -13.38 -19.00
N GLU A 327 -29.33 -13.81 -20.02
CA GLU A 327 -29.57 -15.22 -20.31
C GLU A 327 -28.26 -15.93 -20.73
N ASP A 328 -27.47 -15.27 -21.58
CA ASP A 328 -26.18 -15.78 -22.05
C ASP A 328 -25.11 -15.77 -20.95
N GLN A 329 -25.13 -14.77 -20.07
CA GLN A 329 -24.27 -14.73 -18.88
C GLN A 329 -24.57 -15.92 -17.96
N ALA A 330 -25.84 -16.16 -17.67
CA ALA A 330 -26.26 -17.32 -16.87
C ALA A 330 -25.87 -18.63 -17.54
N ARG A 331 -26.04 -18.74 -18.87
CA ARG A 331 -25.70 -19.94 -19.63
C ARG A 331 -24.20 -20.20 -19.69
N GLY A 332 -23.39 -19.18 -19.99
CA GLY A 332 -21.93 -19.25 -20.04
C GLY A 332 -21.33 -19.56 -18.68
N ALA A 333 -21.83 -18.92 -17.61
CA ALA A 333 -21.43 -19.18 -16.23
C ALA A 333 -21.73 -20.62 -15.81
N PHE A 334 -22.92 -21.15 -16.16
CA PHE A 334 -23.28 -22.54 -15.88
C PHE A 334 -22.37 -23.53 -16.62
N LEU A 335 -22.10 -23.29 -17.91
CA LEU A 335 -21.24 -24.14 -18.73
C LEU A 335 -19.79 -24.18 -18.21
N LEU A 336 -19.26 -23.02 -17.81
CA LEU A 336 -17.95 -22.93 -17.17
C LEU A 336 -17.91 -23.70 -15.85
N ALA A 337 -18.90 -23.48 -14.97
CA ALA A 337 -18.97 -24.15 -13.69
C ALA A 337 -19.12 -25.67 -13.83
N TYR A 338 -19.88 -26.14 -14.82
CA TYR A 338 -20.06 -27.56 -15.12
C TYR A 338 -18.75 -28.19 -15.64
N ALA A 339 -18.03 -27.50 -16.51
CA ALA A 339 -16.71 -27.94 -17.00
C ALA A 339 -15.71 -28.07 -15.85
N TRP A 340 -15.64 -27.06 -14.97
CA TRP A 340 -14.75 -27.07 -13.80
C TRP A 340 -15.14 -28.11 -12.74
N ALA A 341 -16.43 -28.37 -12.55
CA ALA A 341 -16.90 -29.48 -11.73
C ALA A 341 -16.43 -30.83 -12.28
N SER A 342 -16.51 -31.01 -13.60
CA SER A 342 -16.04 -32.23 -14.30
C SER A 342 -14.51 -32.41 -14.20
N GLU A 343 -13.76 -31.30 -14.12
CA GLU A 343 -12.32 -31.27 -13.84
C GLU A 343 -11.98 -31.45 -12.34
N ARG A 344 -12.98 -31.62 -11.47
CA ARG A 344 -12.83 -31.71 -10.00
C ARG A 344 -12.20 -30.48 -9.36
N ARG A 345 -12.45 -29.29 -9.90
CA ARG A 345 -12.07 -28.05 -9.23
C ARG A 345 -12.93 -27.84 -7.97
N PRO A 346 -12.43 -27.12 -6.95
CA PRO A 346 -13.24 -26.79 -5.78
C PRO A 346 -14.40 -25.85 -6.11
N LEU A 347 -15.59 -26.16 -5.57
CA LEU A 347 -16.78 -25.29 -5.68
C LEU A 347 -16.49 -23.83 -5.23
N PRO A 348 -15.77 -23.57 -4.11
CA PRO A 348 -15.45 -22.19 -3.70
C PRO A 348 -14.68 -21.40 -4.76
N ASP A 349 -13.75 -22.03 -5.48
CA ASP A 349 -12.94 -21.37 -6.51
C ASP A 349 -13.79 -21.00 -7.73
N THR A 350 -14.76 -21.84 -8.06
CA THR A 350 -15.72 -21.56 -9.14
C THR A 350 -16.64 -20.40 -8.76
N VAL A 351 -17.14 -20.37 -7.52
CA VAL A 351 -17.95 -19.25 -7.02
C VAL A 351 -17.15 -17.95 -7.02
N LYS A 352 -15.89 -17.99 -6.57
CA LYS A 352 -14.97 -16.85 -6.58
C LYS A 352 -14.77 -16.32 -8.01
N TYR A 353 -14.50 -17.21 -8.96
CA TYR A 353 -14.30 -16.82 -10.35
C TYR A 353 -15.57 -16.26 -11.03
N LEU A 354 -16.73 -16.88 -10.81
CA LEU A 354 -17.99 -16.37 -11.38
C LEU A 354 -18.36 -14.99 -10.83
N ARG A 355 -18.03 -14.68 -9.57
CA ARG A 355 -18.18 -13.34 -9.01
C ARG A 355 -17.21 -12.35 -9.65
N LEU A 356 -15.96 -12.76 -9.86
CA LEU A 356 -14.92 -11.94 -10.48
C LEU A 356 -15.32 -11.45 -11.88
N ILE A 357 -15.93 -12.33 -12.69
CA ILE A 357 -16.40 -11.96 -14.03
C ILE A 357 -17.74 -11.21 -14.03
N GLY A 358 -18.35 -10.96 -12.86
CA GLY A 358 -19.57 -10.16 -12.72
C GLY A 358 -20.89 -10.92 -12.75
N HIS A 359 -20.90 -12.25 -12.53
CA HIS A 359 -22.15 -13.03 -12.51
C HIS A 359 -22.89 -12.89 -11.18
N ALA A 360 -24.03 -12.18 -11.17
CA ALA A 360 -24.84 -11.94 -9.98
C ALA A 360 -25.36 -13.24 -9.31
N GLY A 361 -25.55 -14.31 -10.08
CA GLY A 361 -26.03 -15.63 -9.60
C GLY A 361 -24.93 -16.63 -9.23
N ALA A 362 -23.67 -16.20 -9.06
CA ALA A 362 -22.49 -17.07 -8.96
C ALA A 362 -22.63 -18.30 -8.04
N ALA A 363 -23.08 -18.11 -6.79
CA ALA A 363 -23.19 -19.21 -5.83
C ALA A 363 -24.27 -20.23 -6.20
N GLN A 364 -25.42 -19.75 -6.69
CA GLN A 364 -26.53 -20.60 -7.10
C GLN A 364 -26.19 -21.38 -8.38
N THR A 365 -25.64 -20.69 -9.38
CA THR A 365 -25.22 -21.29 -10.66
C THR A 365 -24.12 -22.32 -10.47
N ALA A 366 -23.11 -22.04 -9.65
CA ALA A 366 -22.04 -23.01 -9.38
C ALA A 366 -22.56 -24.26 -8.67
N ARG A 367 -23.40 -24.12 -7.63
CA ARG A 367 -24.00 -25.27 -6.93
C ARG A 367 -24.83 -26.14 -7.87
N GLN A 368 -25.69 -25.54 -8.68
CA GLN A 368 -26.50 -26.26 -9.66
C GLN A 368 -25.65 -27.01 -10.70
N ALA A 369 -24.56 -26.40 -11.17
CA ALA A 369 -23.66 -27.03 -12.13
C ALA A 369 -22.87 -28.20 -11.51
N TYR A 370 -22.41 -28.07 -10.27
CA TYR A 370 -21.71 -29.12 -9.54
C TYR A 370 -22.62 -30.31 -9.23
N GLU A 371 -23.84 -30.05 -8.74
CA GLU A 371 -24.85 -31.10 -8.52
C GLU A 371 -25.21 -31.83 -9.83
N ALA A 372 -25.29 -31.11 -10.95
CA ALA A 372 -25.55 -31.71 -12.25
C ALA A 372 -24.41 -32.63 -12.70
N ALA A 373 -23.15 -32.20 -12.52
CA ALA A 373 -21.97 -32.98 -12.86
C ALA A 373 -21.82 -34.24 -11.97
N GLU A 374 -22.07 -34.12 -10.66
CA GLU A 374 -22.02 -35.24 -9.71
C GLU A 374 -23.06 -36.32 -10.02
N ARG A 375 -24.25 -35.92 -10.48
CA ARG A 375 -25.33 -36.84 -10.88
C ARG A 375 -25.16 -37.41 -12.29
N GLY A 376 -24.09 -37.02 -13.01
CA GLY A 376 -23.84 -37.47 -14.38
C GLY A 376 -24.88 -37.00 -15.40
N HIS A 377 -25.60 -35.90 -15.12
CA HIS A 377 -26.59 -35.37 -16.06
C HIS A 377 -25.89 -34.78 -17.28
N ALA A 378 -26.14 -35.36 -18.47
CA ALA A 378 -25.65 -34.79 -19.72
C ALA A 378 -26.19 -33.37 -19.92
N GLN A 379 -25.28 -32.40 -20.00
CA GLN A 379 -25.61 -31.00 -20.24
C GLN A 379 -25.71 -30.73 -21.74
N THR A 380 -26.64 -29.85 -22.15
CA THR A 380 -26.80 -29.46 -23.57
C THR A 380 -25.70 -28.51 -24.07
N GLY A 381 -24.63 -29.04 -24.64
CA GLY A 381 -23.55 -28.27 -25.26
C GLY A 381 -22.29 -28.15 -24.40
N THR A 382 -21.31 -27.37 -24.87
CA THR A 382 -20.06 -27.13 -24.13
C THR A 382 -19.75 -25.63 -24.08
N LEU A 383 -18.84 -25.23 -23.20
CA LEU A 383 -18.39 -23.85 -23.11
C LEU A 383 -17.75 -23.39 -24.44
N GLU A 384 -16.96 -24.26 -25.07
CA GLU A 384 -16.36 -24.00 -26.39
C GLU A 384 -17.42 -23.83 -27.47
N GLY A 385 -18.44 -24.69 -27.49
CA GLY A 385 -19.56 -24.57 -28.43
C GLY A 385 -20.35 -23.28 -28.22
N PHE A 386 -20.57 -22.89 -26.97
CA PHE A 386 -21.22 -21.64 -26.59
C PHE A 386 -20.44 -20.40 -27.06
N LEU A 387 -19.11 -20.41 -26.91
CA LEU A 387 -18.22 -19.34 -27.34
C LEU A 387 -18.09 -19.28 -28.86
N ALA A 388 -17.99 -20.42 -29.53
CA ALA A 388 -17.93 -20.53 -30.99
C ALA A 388 -19.19 -19.96 -31.66
N ALA A 389 -20.37 -20.25 -31.11
CA ALA A 389 -21.64 -19.71 -31.61
C ALA A 389 -21.72 -18.16 -31.54
N ARG A 390 -20.90 -17.53 -30.69
CA ARG A 390 -20.81 -16.06 -30.51
C ARG A 390 -19.59 -15.46 -31.20
N GLN A 391 -18.98 -16.19 -32.13
CA GLN A 391 -17.80 -15.78 -32.89
C GLN A 391 -16.57 -15.44 -32.02
N VAL A 392 -16.52 -15.94 -30.78
CA VAL A 392 -15.36 -15.77 -29.89
C VAL A 392 -14.28 -16.75 -30.32
N ARG A 393 -13.16 -16.22 -30.84
CA ARG A 393 -12.06 -17.05 -31.35
C ARG A 393 -11.18 -17.56 -30.21
N LEU A 394 -11.37 -18.82 -29.83
CA LEU A 394 -10.36 -19.55 -29.05
C LEU A 394 -9.08 -19.67 -29.89
N GLY A 395 -7.92 -19.47 -29.26
CA GLY A 395 -6.65 -19.74 -29.95
C GLY A 395 -6.64 -21.21 -30.40
N ARG A 396 -6.26 -21.49 -31.66
CA ARG A 396 -6.16 -22.87 -32.13
C ARG A 396 -5.12 -23.59 -31.29
N GLY A 397 -5.55 -24.58 -30.51
CA GLY A 397 -4.66 -25.51 -29.82
C GLY A 397 -4.27 -26.63 -30.76
N ALA A 398 -2.99 -26.66 -31.14
CA ALA A 398 -2.17 -27.84 -31.37
C ALA A 398 -0.71 -27.37 -31.37
#